data_AF-A0AAD7PH57-F1
#
_entry.id   AF-A0AAD7PH57-F1
#
_cell.length_a   1.000
_cell.length_b   1.000
_cell.length_c   1.000
_cell.angle_alpha   90.00
_cell.angle_beta   90.00
_cell.angle_gamma   90.00
#
_symmetry.space_group_name_H-M   'P 1'
#
loop_
_entity.id
_entity.type
_entity.pdbx_description
1 polymer ?
#
loop_
_entity_poly.entity_id
_entity_poly.type
_entity_poly.pdbx_seq_one_letter_code
_entity_poly.pdbx_strand_id
1 'polypeptide(L)'
;MIVLTLAVSFPGLKPPRCVDTNVENCKKASTLQLAVFYGALYTLAVGTGGTKANISTIGADQFDEFDPKDKAHKLSFFNWWMFSIFLGTLFANTILVYIQDNVGWTIGYALPTLGLVVSIIVFLAGTRFYRHKVPKGSPFTRMARVIVAALRNWKVPIPSDPKKL
;
A
#
# COMPACT_ATOMS: atom_id res chain seq x y z
N MET A 1 -8.46 -5.06 3.29
CA MET A 1 -9.65 -4.23 3.55
C MET A 1 -10.87 -5.08 3.87
N ILE A 2 -11.36 -5.95 2.97
CA ILE A 2 -12.56 -6.78 3.20
C ILE A 2 -12.51 -7.57 4.51
N VAL A 3 -11.41 -8.30 4.78
CA VAL A 3 -11.25 -9.09 6.02
C VAL A 3 -11.31 -8.22 7.27
N LEU A 4 -10.73 -7.01 7.23
CA LEU A 4 -10.74 -6.07 8.35
C LEU A 4 -12.16 -5.54 8.61
N THR A 5 -12.87 -5.17 7.55
CA THR A 5 -14.27 -4.73 7.61
C THR A 5 -15.17 -5.83 8.15
N LEU A 6 -14.97 -7.08 7.73
CA LEU A 6 -15.70 -8.24 8.27
C LEU A 6 -15.38 -8.48 9.75
N ALA A 7 -14.11 -8.40 10.15
CA ALA A 7 -13.70 -8.58 11.54
C ALA A 7 -14.36 -7.57 12.49
N VAL A 8 -14.54 -6.32 12.04
CA VAL A 8 -15.18 -5.25 12.82
C VAL A 8 -16.71 -5.30 12.75
N SER A 9 -17.27 -5.86 11.68
CA SER A 9 -18.73 -5.92 11.49
C SER A 9 -19.36 -7.11 12.21
N PHE A 10 -18.74 -8.29 12.12
CA PHE A 10 -19.37 -9.53 12.55
C PHE A 10 -19.38 -9.67 14.08
N PRO A 11 -20.55 -9.88 14.71
CA PRO A 11 -20.67 -10.04 16.17
C PRO A 11 -19.82 -11.17 16.75
N GLY A 12 -19.56 -12.23 15.99
CA GLY A 12 -18.71 -13.35 16.43
C GLY A 12 -17.20 -13.02 16.44
N LEU A 13 -16.76 -12.03 15.64
CA LEU A 13 -15.35 -11.64 15.51
C LEU A 13 -14.98 -10.42 16.35
N LYS A 14 -15.97 -9.76 16.97
CA LYS A 14 -15.76 -8.65 17.91
C LYS A 14 -16.08 -9.07 19.35
N PRO A 15 -15.35 -8.56 20.35
CA PRO A 15 -15.77 -8.73 21.74
C PRO A 15 -17.11 -8.03 21.97
N PRO A 16 -17.90 -8.48 22.96
CA PRO A 16 -19.15 -7.81 23.33
C PRO A 16 -18.87 -6.36 23.75
N ARG A 17 -19.83 -5.46 23.50
CA ARG A 17 -19.73 -4.07 23.93
C ARG A 17 -19.60 -4.03 25.45
N CYS A 18 -18.54 -3.40 25.93
CA CYS A 18 -18.39 -3.15 27.36
C CYS A 18 -19.10 -1.84 27.71
N VAL A 19 -20.02 -1.93 28.67
CA VAL A 19 -20.79 -0.77 29.18
C VAL A 19 -20.31 -0.37 30.58
N ASP A 20 -19.41 -1.15 31.18
CA ASP A 20 -18.86 -0.88 32.50
C ASP A 20 -17.84 0.26 32.49
N THR A 21 -17.92 1.12 33.50
CA THR A 21 -16.95 2.20 33.78
C THR A 21 -15.58 1.68 34.21
N ASN A 22 -15.52 0.42 34.70
CA ASN A 22 -14.28 -0.22 35.10
C ASN A 22 -13.81 -1.19 34.01
N VAL A 23 -12.81 -0.76 33.22
CA VAL A 23 -12.33 -1.45 32.00
C VAL A 23 -11.81 -2.87 32.29
N GLU A 24 -11.40 -3.14 33.53
CA GLU A 24 -10.92 -4.45 33.97
C GLU A 24 -12.01 -5.54 33.98
N ASN A 25 -13.29 -5.15 34.10
CA ASN A 25 -14.42 -6.08 34.07
C ASN A 25 -14.87 -6.43 32.65
N CYS A 26 -14.34 -5.75 31.63
CA CYS A 26 -14.67 -6.02 30.24
C CYS A 26 -14.10 -7.35 29.76
N LYS A 27 -14.92 -8.15 29.07
CA LYS A 27 -14.46 -9.39 28.44
C LYS A 27 -13.43 -9.07 27.34
N LYS A 28 -12.18 -9.47 27.58
CA LYS A 28 -11.08 -9.33 26.61
C LYS A 28 -11.38 -10.11 25.32
N ALA A 29 -10.83 -9.63 24.21
CA ALA A 29 -10.94 -10.29 22.91
C ALA A 29 -10.35 -11.71 22.99
N SER A 30 -11.00 -12.67 22.32
CA SER A 30 -10.47 -14.03 22.26
C SER A 30 -9.22 -14.10 21.39
N THR A 31 -8.38 -15.11 21.59
CA THR A 31 -7.19 -15.35 20.76
C THR A 31 -7.52 -15.43 19.28
N LEU A 32 -8.66 -16.03 18.91
CA LEU A 32 -9.11 -16.12 17.52
C LEU A 32 -9.49 -14.74 16.96
N GLN A 33 -10.22 -13.93 17.73
CA GLN A 33 -10.62 -12.57 17.31
C GLN A 33 -9.37 -11.70 17.07
N LEU A 34 -8.40 -11.80 17.97
CA LEU A 34 -7.13 -11.08 17.88
C LEU A 34 -6.30 -11.56 16.68
N ALA A 35 -6.21 -12.87 16.45
CA ALA A 35 -5.48 -13.44 15.33
C ALA A 35 -6.08 -13.00 13.97
N VAL A 36 -7.41 -13.04 13.83
CA VAL A 36 -8.10 -12.58 12.61
C VAL A 36 -7.87 -11.08 12.40
N PHE A 37 -7.95 -10.28 13.46
CA PHE A 37 -7.73 -8.84 13.38
C PHE A 37 -6.30 -8.50 12.94
N TYR A 38 -5.27 -9.07 13.58
CA TYR A 38 -3.89 -8.86 13.17
C TYR A 38 -3.58 -9.42 11.79
N GLY A 39 -4.13 -10.60 11.45
CA GLY A 39 -4.01 -11.15 10.10
C GLY A 39 -4.56 -10.19 9.04
N ALA A 40 -5.69 -9.55 9.32
CA ALA A 40 -6.28 -8.55 8.44
C ALA A 40 -5.40 -7.29 8.32
N LEU A 41 -4.79 -6.82 9.42
CA LEU A 41 -3.88 -5.68 9.44
C LEU A 41 -2.58 -5.97 8.67
N TYR A 42 -1.97 -7.15 8.86
CA TYR A 42 -0.76 -7.52 8.12
C TYR A 42 -1.04 -7.67 6.62
N THR A 43 -2.17 -8.27 6.25
CA THR A 43 -2.60 -8.37 4.85
C THR A 43 -2.77 -6.97 4.24
N LEU A 44 -3.36 -6.04 5.00
CA LEU A 44 -3.46 -4.64 4.58
C LEU A 44 -2.09 -3.99 4.41
N ALA A 45 -1.17 -4.18 5.36
CA ALA A 45 0.16 -3.60 5.30
C ALA A 45 0.92 -4.07 4.05
N VAL A 46 0.86 -5.37 3.75
CA VAL A 46 1.45 -5.94 2.53
C VAL A 46 0.81 -5.34 1.27
N GLY A 47 -0.52 -5.27 1.22
CA GLY A 47 -1.25 -4.70 0.09
C GLY A 47 -0.91 -3.23 -0.17
N THR A 48 -0.92 -2.39 0.87
CA THR A 48 -0.60 -0.97 0.78
C THR A 48 0.87 -0.73 0.42
N GLY A 49 1.78 -1.53 0.98
CA GLY A 49 3.20 -1.46 0.64
C GLY A 49 3.45 -1.77 -0.84
N GLY A 50 2.78 -2.80 -1.37
CA GLY A 50 2.87 -3.17 -2.78
C GLY A 50 2.26 -2.14 -3.72
N THR A 51 1.07 -1.62 -3.42
CA THR A 51 0.39 -0.67 -4.33
C THR A 51 1.07 0.69 -4.35
N LYS A 52 1.50 1.22 -3.20
CA LYS A 52 2.09 2.57 -3.09
C LYS A 52 3.39 2.71 -3.89
N ALA A 53 4.21 1.66 -3.95
CA ALA A 53 5.44 1.67 -4.73
C ALA A 53 5.21 1.61 -6.25
N ASN A 54 4.13 0.98 -6.70
CA ASN A 54 3.91 0.64 -8.11
C ASN A 54 2.90 1.55 -8.83
N ILE A 55 1.91 2.13 -8.14
CA ILE A 55 0.86 2.95 -8.79
C ILE A 55 1.44 4.19 -9.47
N SER A 56 2.37 4.86 -8.80
CA SER A 56 2.98 6.09 -9.29
C SER A 56 3.85 5.85 -10.54
N THR A 57 4.58 4.73 -10.54
CA THR A 57 5.44 4.33 -11.66
C THR A 57 4.60 3.89 -12.85
N ILE A 58 3.54 3.09 -12.64
CA ILE A 58 2.60 2.70 -13.71
C ILE A 58 1.95 3.94 -14.34
N GLY A 59 1.54 4.92 -13.52
CA GLY A 59 0.98 6.18 -14.00
C GLY A 59 1.98 7.01 -14.82
N ALA A 60 3.23 7.11 -14.35
CA ALA A 60 4.30 7.77 -15.10
C ALA A 60 4.58 7.10 -16.45
N ASP A 61 4.52 5.77 -16.49
CA ASP A 61 4.85 4.95 -17.66
C ASP A 61 3.83 5.07 -18.81
N GLN A 62 2.67 5.70 -18.57
CA GLN A 62 1.67 5.95 -19.61
C GLN A 62 2.07 7.07 -20.57
N PHE A 63 2.93 7.99 -20.15
CA PHE A 63 3.35 9.14 -20.95
C PHE A 63 4.66 8.85 -21.67
N ASP A 64 4.79 9.28 -22.92
CA ASP A 64 6.07 9.25 -23.62
C ASP A 64 6.96 10.41 -23.16
N GLU A 65 8.23 10.14 -22.88
CA GLU A 65 9.19 11.17 -22.44
C GLU A 65 9.85 11.88 -23.63
N PHE A 66 9.79 11.28 -24.82
CA PHE A 66 10.37 11.84 -26.03
C PHE A 66 9.41 12.81 -26.76
N ASP A 67 8.11 12.76 -26.46
CA ASP A 67 7.14 13.73 -26.96
C ASP A 67 6.96 14.89 -25.95
N PRO A 68 7.29 16.15 -26.34
CA PRO A 68 7.13 17.30 -25.47
C PRO A 68 5.68 17.54 -25.02
N LYS A 69 4.66 17.13 -25.78
CA LYS A 69 3.25 17.24 -25.38
C LYS A 69 2.91 16.26 -24.26
N ASP A 70 3.27 14.99 -24.42
CA ASP A 70 3.06 13.95 -23.40
C ASP A 70 3.80 14.30 -22.10
N LYS A 71 4.99 14.91 -22.19
CA LYS A 71 5.74 15.41 -21.03
C LYS A 71 4.99 16.49 -20.25
N ALA A 72 4.34 17.42 -20.93
CA ALA A 72 3.51 18.45 -20.28
C ALA A 72 2.26 17.82 -19.62
N HIS A 73 1.62 16.86 -20.29
CA HIS A 73 0.48 16.12 -19.73
C HIS A 73 0.88 15.28 -18.50
N LYS A 74 2.07 14.66 -18.51
CA LYS A 74 2.64 13.97 -17.35
C LYS A 74 2.73 14.88 -16.13
N LEU A 75 3.27 16.09 -16.29
CA LEU A 75 3.37 17.06 -15.19
C LEU A 75 1.99 17.44 -14.63
N SER A 76 1.03 17.73 -15.53
CA SER A 76 -0.35 18.03 -15.13
C SER A 76 -1.01 16.85 -14.40
N PHE A 77 -0.79 15.61 -14.85
CA PHE A 77 -1.26 14.40 -14.19
C PHE A 77 -0.72 14.28 -12.76
N PHE A 78 0.58 14.48 -12.55
CA PHE A 78 1.18 14.44 -11.21
C PHE A 78 0.67 15.57 -10.31
N ASN A 79 0.42 16.76 -10.85
CA ASN A 79 -0.19 17.86 -10.09
C ASN A 79 -1.60 17.50 -9.61
N TRP A 80 -2.46 16.99 -10.49
CA TRP A 80 -3.81 16.53 -10.13
C TRP A 80 -3.79 15.35 -9.17
N TRP A 81 -2.84 14.43 -9.36
CA TRP A 81 -2.68 13.28 -8.47
C TRP A 81 -2.32 13.71 -7.05
N MET A 82 -1.35 14.63 -6.89
CA MET A 82 -0.98 15.17 -5.58
C MET A 82 -2.12 15.96 -4.95
N PHE A 83 -2.79 16.84 -5.71
CA PHE A 83 -3.97 17.56 -5.24
C PHE A 83 -5.04 16.61 -4.70
N SER A 84 -5.34 15.55 -5.44
CA SER A 84 -6.34 14.54 -5.04
C SER A 84 -5.91 13.77 -3.78
N ILE A 85 -4.62 13.46 -3.62
CA ILE A 85 -4.09 12.81 -2.41
C ILE A 85 -4.26 13.71 -1.19
N PHE A 86 -3.89 14.99 -1.30
CA PHE A 86 -4.02 15.93 -0.18
C PHE A 86 -5.47 16.16 0.19
N LEU A 87 -6.35 16.34 -0.81
CA LEU A 87 -7.78 16.47 -0.60
C LEU A 87 -8.36 15.20 0.06
N GLY A 88 -8.03 14.03 -0.45
CA GLY A 88 -8.46 12.75 0.13
C GLY A 88 -7.96 12.56 1.57
N THR A 89 -6.74 13.01 1.87
CA THR A 89 -6.17 12.98 3.23
C THR A 89 -6.92 13.91 4.18
N LEU A 90 -7.30 15.10 3.72
CA LEU A 90 -8.14 16.02 4.49
C LEU A 90 -9.49 15.37 4.83
N PHE A 91 -10.16 14.78 3.83
CA PHE A 91 -11.43 14.07 4.04
C PHE A 91 -11.30 12.86 4.96
N ALA A 92 -10.21 12.09 4.83
CA ALA A 92 -9.94 10.95 5.70
C ALA A 92 -9.73 11.38 7.16
N ASN A 93 -8.98 12.45 7.41
CA ASN A 93 -8.69 12.90 8.79
C ASN A 93 -9.85 13.67 9.43
N THR A 94 -10.82 14.15 8.65
CA THR A 94 -11.97 14.91 9.16
C THR A 94 -13.24 14.05 9.14
N ILE A 95 -13.80 13.81 7.95
CA ILE A 95 -15.09 13.13 7.77
C ILE A 95 -14.98 11.64 8.15
N LEU A 96 -13.94 10.94 7.69
CA LEU A 96 -13.86 9.49 7.93
C LEU A 96 -13.63 9.18 9.41
N VAL A 97 -12.76 9.93 10.09
CA VAL A 97 -12.56 9.82 11.55
C VAL A 97 -13.86 10.13 12.29
N TYR A 98 -14.57 11.20 11.91
CA TYR A 98 -15.86 11.53 12.51
C TYR A 98 -16.87 10.37 12.38
N ILE A 99 -16.96 9.74 11.19
CA ILE A 99 -17.82 8.58 10.95
C ILE A 99 -17.40 7.38 11.80
N GLN A 100 -16.10 7.11 11.92
CA GLN A 100 -15.57 5.99 12.71
C GLN A 100 -15.94 6.14 14.19
N ASP A 101 -15.79 7.34 14.74
CA ASP A 101 -16.02 7.61 16.17
C ASP A 101 -17.50 7.78 16.53
N ASN A 102 -18.30 8.46 15.69
CA ASN A 102 -19.68 8.82 16.04
C ASN A 102 -20.74 7.86 15.48
N VAL A 103 -20.50 7.26 14.30
CA VAL A 103 -21.47 6.37 13.64
C VAL A 103 -21.08 4.91 13.86
N GLY A 104 -19.79 4.62 13.72
CA GLY A 104 -19.20 3.35 14.09
C GLY A 104 -18.20 2.80 13.06
N TRP A 105 -17.29 1.99 13.59
CA TRP A 105 -16.18 1.40 12.85
C TRP A 105 -16.59 0.52 11.66
N THR A 106 -17.76 -0.12 11.69
CA THR A 106 -18.28 -0.91 10.55
C THR A 106 -18.44 -0.05 9.30
N ILE A 107 -19.16 1.07 9.41
CA ILE A 107 -19.40 1.97 8.28
C ILE A 107 -18.10 2.69 7.90
N GLY A 108 -17.31 3.07 8.91
CA GLY A 108 -16.00 3.71 8.71
C GLY A 108 -14.99 2.86 7.93
N TYR A 109 -15.02 1.53 8.02
CA TYR A 109 -14.18 0.65 7.18
C TYR A 109 -14.87 0.16 5.90
N ALA A 110 -16.21 0.12 5.88
CA ALA A 110 -16.97 -0.25 4.68
C ALA A 110 -16.78 0.78 3.55
N LEU A 111 -16.78 2.08 3.87
CA LEU A 111 -16.59 3.16 2.91
C LEU A 111 -15.26 3.04 2.12
N PRO A 112 -14.08 2.97 2.76
CA PRO A 112 -12.82 2.71 2.06
C PRO A 112 -12.79 1.37 1.33
N THR A 113 -13.47 0.34 1.86
CA THR A 113 -13.52 -0.97 1.20
C THR A 113 -14.25 -0.89 -0.15
N LEU A 114 -15.40 -0.22 -0.18
CA LEU A 114 -16.15 0.01 -1.43
C LEU A 114 -15.34 0.87 -2.41
N GLY A 115 -14.72 1.94 -1.92
CA GLY A 115 -13.84 2.78 -2.75
C GLY A 115 -12.69 1.98 -3.38
N LEU A 116 -12.07 1.07 -2.63
CA LEU A 116 -11.02 0.20 -3.13
C LEU A 116 -11.54 -0.80 -4.18
N VAL A 117 -12.71 -1.39 -3.96
CA VAL A 117 -13.34 -2.32 -4.93
C VAL A 117 -13.64 -1.60 -6.24
N VAL A 118 -14.24 -0.41 -6.19
CA VAL A 118 -14.49 0.42 -7.37
C VAL A 118 -13.19 0.78 -8.07
N SER A 119 -12.16 1.16 -7.32
CA SER A 119 -10.84 1.48 -7.88
C SER A 119 -10.21 0.30 -8.62
N ILE A 120 -10.33 -0.91 -8.07
CA ILE A 120 -9.84 -2.14 -8.72
C ILE A 120 -10.63 -2.41 -10.01
N ILE A 121 -11.95 -2.27 -10.00
CA ILE A 121 -12.79 -2.46 -11.19
C ILE A 121 -12.37 -1.49 -12.30
N VAL A 122 -12.21 -0.20 -11.98
CA VAL A 122 -11.77 0.82 -12.94
C VAL A 122 -10.37 0.50 -13.49
N PHE A 123 -9.44 0.13 -12.61
CA PHE A 123 -8.08 -0.26 -13.01
C PHE A 123 -8.09 -1.47 -13.95
N LEU A 124 -8.86 -2.51 -13.63
CA LEU A 124 -8.95 -3.71 -14.47
C LEU A 124 -9.64 -3.43 -15.81
N ALA A 125 -10.71 -2.61 -15.83
CA ALA A 125 -11.37 -2.19 -17.05
C ALA A 125 -10.43 -1.39 -17.97
N GLY A 126 -9.53 -0.59 -17.37
CA GLY A 126 -8.51 0.18 -18.07
C GLY A 126 -7.37 -0.64 -18.66
N THR A 127 -7.21 -1.92 -18.29
CA THR A 127 -6.04 -2.75 -18.65
C THR A 127 -5.74 -2.75 -20.14
N ARG A 128 -6.76 -2.76 -21.01
CA ARG A 128 -6.58 -2.77 -22.47
C ARG A 128 -5.97 -1.48 -23.02
N PHE A 129 -6.11 -0.36 -22.30
CA PHE A 129 -5.64 0.97 -22.70
C PHE A 129 -4.26 1.30 -22.14
N TYR A 130 -3.73 0.50 -21.22
CA TYR A 130 -2.45 0.80 -20.58
C TYR A 130 -1.25 0.45 -21.46
N ARG A 131 -0.25 1.33 -21.46
CA ARG A 131 1.08 1.06 -22.00
C ARG A 131 1.86 0.24 -20.98
N HIS A 132 2.23 -0.98 -21.36
CA HIS A 132 3.04 -1.87 -20.52
C HIS A 132 4.52 -1.74 -20.88
N LYS A 133 5.35 -1.27 -19.93
CA LYS A 133 6.80 -1.23 -20.10
C LYS A 133 7.42 -2.61 -19.85
N VAL A 134 8.48 -2.91 -20.60
CA VAL A 134 9.26 -4.15 -20.41
C VAL A 134 9.98 -4.14 -19.04
N PRO A 135 10.07 -5.29 -18.33
CA PRO A 135 10.76 -5.35 -17.05
C PRO A 135 12.26 -5.02 -17.18
N LYS A 136 12.73 -4.01 -16.44
CA LYS A 136 14.14 -3.55 -16.47
C LYS A 136 15.06 -4.25 -15.45
N GLY A 137 14.58 -5.31 -14.79
CA GLY A 137 15.29 -6.01 -13.71
C GLY A 137 15.26 -5.26 -12.37
N SER A 138 15.89 -5.83 -11.33
CA SER A 138 15.89 -5.26 -9.98
C SER A 138 17.26 -4.65 -9.62
N PRO A 139 17.33 -3.37 -9.24
CA PRO A 139 18.56 -2.78 -8.69
C PRO A 139 19.06 -3.52 -7.44
N PHE A 140 18.16 -4.08 -6.62
CA PHE A 140 18.51 -4.83 -5.43
C PHE A 140 19.31 -6.10 -5.75
N THR A 141 18.98 -6.79 -6.84
CA THR A 141 19.78 -7.98 -7.21
C THR A 141 21.17 -7.60 -7.69
N ARG A 142 21.33 -6.44 -8.34
CA ARG A 142 22.66 -5.91 -8.68
C ARG A 142 23.46 -5.55 -7.42
N MET A 143 22.85 -4.83 -6.47
CA MET A 143 23.49 -4.49 -5.20
C MET A 143 23.87 -5.74 -4.41
N ALA A 144 22.96 -6.71 -4.30
CA ALA A 144 23.22 -7.97 -3.62
C ALA A 144 24.38 -8.74 -4.25
N ARG A 145 24.47 -8.80 -5.59
CA ARG A 145 25.60 -9.43 -6.29
C ARG A 145 26.93 -8.77 -5.92
N VAL A 146 26.98 -7.44 -5.86
CA VAL A 146 28.19 -6.70 -5.50
C VAL A 146 28.58 -6.99 -4.05
N ILE A 147 27.63 -6.95 -3.12
CA ILE A 147 27.88 -7.25 -1.69
C ILE A 147 28.39 -8.67 -1.52
N VAL A 148 27.72 -9.65 -2.14
CA VAL A 148 28.12 -11.06 -2.08
C VAL A 148 29.49 -11.27 -2.69
N ALA A 149 29.79 -10.65 -3.83
CA ALA A 149 31.10 -10.74 -4.48
C ALA A 149 32.21 -10.11 -3.62
N ALA A 150 31.95 -8.96 -3.01
CA ALA A 150 32.90 -8.29 -2.12
C ALA A 150 33.20 -9.14 -0.87
N LEU A 151 32.17 -9.72 -0.24
CA LEU A 151 32.35 -10.60 0.91
C LEU A 151 33.12 -11.87 0.54
N ARG A 152 32.82 -12.46 -0.63
CA ARG A 152 33.49 -13.68 -1.10
C ARG A 152 34.96 -13.45 -1.45
N ASN A 153 35.28 -12.27 -1.96
CA ASN A 153 36.64 -11.89 -2.35
C ASN A 153 37.40 -11.09 -1.28
N TRP A 154 36.87 -10.99 -0.05
CA TRP A 154 37.47 -10.17 1.02
C TRP A 154 38.92 -10.55 1.34
N LYS A 155 39.26 -11.84 1.23
CA LYS A 155 40.61 -12.36 1.53
C LYS A 155 41.54 -12.37 0.31
N VAL A 156 41.08 -11.94 -0.85
CA VAL A 156 41.88 -11.95 -2.08
C VAL A 156 42.84 -10.75 -2.05
N PRO A 157 44.15 -10.96 -2.22
CA PRO A 157 45.10 -9.86 -2.28
C PRO A 157 44.80 -8.95 -3.48
N ILE A 158 44.87 -7.64 -3.27
CA ILE A 158 44.62 -6.65 -4.31
C ILE A 158 45.68 -6.82 -5.41
N PRO A 159 45.28 -7.03 -6.69
CA PRO A 159 46.26 -7.15 -7.78
C PRO A 159 47.09 -5.88 -7.88
N SER A 160 48.42 -6.02 -7.90
CA SER A 160 49.36 -4.89 -7.97
C SER A 160 49.43 -4.22 -9.35
N ASP A 161 48.82 -4.82 -10.37
CA ASP A 161 48.83 -4.34 -11.75
C ASP A 161 47.44 -3.84 -12.16
N PRO A 162 47.27 -2.54 -12.46
CA PRO A 162 45.97 -1.96 -12.82
C PRO A 162 45.37 -2.53 -14.12
N LYS A 163 46.14 -3.29 -14.91
CA LYS A 163 45.63 -4.02 -16.09
C LYS A 163 44.93 -5.34 -15.76
N LYS A 164 44.97 -5.78 -14.49
CA LYS A 164 44.35 -7.02 -13.99
C LYS A 164 43.13 -6.77 -13.08
N LEU A 165 42.74 -5.51 -12.90
CA LEU A 165 41.44 -5.09 -12.38
C LEU A 165 40.38 -5.13 -13.48
#